data_AF-A0A949GPJ6-F1
#
_entry.id   AF-A0A949GPJ6-F1
#
_cell.length_a   1.000
_cell.length_b   1.000
_cell.length_c   1.000
_cell.angle_alpha   90.00
_cell.angle_beta   90.00
_cell.angle_gamma   90.00
#
_symmetry.space_group_name_H-M   'P 1'
#
loop_
_entity.id
_entity.type
_entity.pdbx_description
1 polymer ?
#
loop_
_entity_poly.entity_id
_entity_poly.type
_entity_poly.pdbx_seq_one_letter_code
_entity_poly.pdbx_strand_id
1 'polypeptide(L)'
;WGCSVIGMTAMPEAKLAREAELPYATVAMVTDYDCWHPDHDHVTVDAVIKVLTENAGHARKLVCRVATRLGPVRTPSPLGIEHVLDAALITAPEKRDPAVTARLDAVAGRVLKR
;
A
#
# COMPACT_ATOMS: atom_id res chain seq x y z
N TRP A 1 -8.03 13.10 16.69
CA TRP A 1 -7.03 12.32 15.95
C TRP A 1 -6.51 12.99 14.67
N GLY A 2 -7.09 14.10 14.20
CA GLY A 2 -6.52 14.86 13.07
C GLY A 2 -6.55 14.12 11.72
N CYS A 3 -7.35 13.06 11.60
CA CYS A 3 -7.50 12.29 10.37
C CYS A 3 -8.31 13.09 9.34
N SER A 4 -7.93 12.99 8.06
CA SER A 4 -8.60 13.71 6.97
C SER A 4 -9.43 12.81 6.05
N VAL A 5 -9.14 11.51 6.01
CA VAL A 5 -9.84 10.52 5.17
C VAL A 5 -10.00 9.22 5.94
N ILE A 6 -11.02 8.45 5.59
CA ILE A 6 -11.29 7.11 6.13
C ILE A 6 -11.38 6.10 4.99
N GLY A 7 -10.93 4.87 5.25
CA GLY A 7 -10.99 3.75 4.32
C GLY A 7 -10.68 2.44 5.04
N MET A 8 -11.00 1.31 4.41
CA MET A 8 -10.96 -0.01 5.07
C MET A 8 -9.87 -0.94 4.54
N THR A 9 -9.02 -0.49 3.61
CA THR A 9 -8.12 -1.37 2.84
C THR A 9 -6.62 -1.05 2.96
N ALA A 10 -6.25 0.21 3.24
CA ALA A 10 -4.83 0.62 3.27
C ALA A 10 -4.02 -0.08 4.39
N MET A 11 -4.70 -0.56 5.44
CA MET A 11 -4.11 -1.34 6.52
C MET A 11 -4.81 -2.71 6.57
N PRO A 12 -4.08 -3.83 6.65
CA PRO A 12 -2.63 -3.95 6.86
C PRO A 12 -1.76 -3.87 5.59
N GLU A 13 -2.33 -3.57 4.42
CA GLU A 13 -1.63 -3.60 3.12
C GLU A 13 -0.30 -2.80 3.13
N ALA A 14 -0.30 -1.57 3.65
CA ALA A 14 0.91 -0.74 3.72
C ALA A 14 2.03 -1.36 4.58
N LYS A 15 1.67 -2.10 5.64
CA LYS A 15 2.65 -2.80 6.48
C LYS A 15 3.23 -4.01 5.76
N LEU A 16 2.39 -4.80 5.09
CA LEU A 16 2.83 -5.96 4.33
C LEU A 16 3.74 -5.55 3.16
N ALA A 17 3.42 -4.46 2.46
CA ALA A 17 4.28 -3.91 1.42
C ALA A 17 5.65 -3.49 1.99
N ARG A 18 5.67 -2.90 3.19
CA ARG A 18 6.92 -2.55 3.87
C ARG A 18 7.73 -3.78 4.29
N GLU A 19 7.09 -4.82 4.80
CA GLU A 19 7.73 -6.10 5.15
C GLU A 19 8.30 -6.81 3.90
N ALA A 20 7.74 -6.56 2.72
CA ALA A 20 8.24 -7.06 1.44
C ALA A 20 9.27 -6.13 0.76
N GLU A 21 9.73 -5.06 1.44
CA GLU A 21 10.66 -4.05 0.90
C GLU A 21 10.16 -3.36 -0.40
N LEU A 22 8.83 -3.29 -0.55
CA LEU A 22 8.17 -2.65 -1.68
C LEU A 22 7.86 -1.17 -1.38
N PRO A 23 8.15 -0.24 -2.30
CA PRO A 23 7.67 1.12 -2.22
C PRO A 23 6.16 1.12 -2.31
N TYR A 24 5.50 1.79 -1.38
CA TYR A 24 4.06 1.84 -1.28
C TYR A 24 3.59 3.28 -1.18
N ALA A 25 2.55 3.62 -1.93
CA ALA A 25 1.88 4.91 -1.86
C ALA A 25 0.37 4.70 -2.08
N THR A 26 -0.44 5.42 -1.31
CA THR A 26 -1.90 5.39 -1.45
C THR A 26 -2.38 6.63 -2.18
N VAL A 27 -3.27 6.44 -3.15
CA VAL A 27 -4.06 7.52 -3.75
C VAL A 27 -5.50 7.36 -3.26
N ALA A 28 -5.85 8.08 -2.20
CA ALA A 28 -7.22 8.08 -1.67
C ALA A 28 -8.10 8.97 -2.54
N MET A 29 -9.14 8.39 -3.12
CA MET A 29 -10.14 9.11 -3.92
C MET A 29 -11.41 9.28 -3.09
N VAL A 30 -11.74 10.51 -2.75
CA VAL A 30 -12.90 10.84 -1.91
C VAL A 30 -14.18 10.48 -2.68
N THR A 31 -15.04 9.68 -2.05
CA THR A 31 -16.36 9.31 -2.59
C THR A 31 -17.50 10.09 -1.94
N ASP A 32 -17.34 10.44 -0.67
CA ASP A 32 -18.36 11.06 0.17
C ASP A 32 -17.71 11.63 1.45
N TYR A 33 -18.52 12.29 2.27
CA TYR A 33 -18.10 12.90 3.54
C TYR A 33 -18.36 12.01 4.75
N ASP A 34 -18.49 10.70 4.58
CA ASP A 34 -18.85 9.76 5.66
C ASP A 34 -20.12 10.25 6.40
N CYS A 35 -20.34 9.86 7.65
CA CYS A 35 -21.54 10.21 8.42
C CYS A 35 -21.44 11.51 9.24
N TRP A 36 -20.33 12.26 9.16
CA TRP A 36 -20.07 13.39 10.07
C TRP A 36 -20.56 14.75 9.55
N HIS A 37 -20.92 14.86 8.26
CA HIS A 37 -21.30 16.15 7.67
C HIS A 37 -22.81 16.42 7.81
N PRO A 38 -23.24 17.45 8.56
CA PRO A 38 -24.64 17.66 8.96
C PRO A 38 -25.57 18.06 7.80
N ASP A 39 -25.04 18.68 6.74
CA ASP A 39 -25.82 19.14 5.57
C ASP A 39 -25.77 18.17 4.37
N HIS A 40 -25.20 16.97 4.56
CA HIS A 40 -25.20 15.97 3.49
C HIS A 40 -26.40 15.04 3.68
N ASP A 41 -27.34 15.09 2.72
CA ASP A 41 -28.42 14.11 2.59
C ASP A 41 -27.85 12.70 2.70
N HIS A 42 -28.64 11.79 3.32
CA HIS A 42 -28.26 10.38 3.46
C HIS A 42 -27.59 9.87 2.20
N VAL A 43 -26.31 9.51 2.32
CA VAL A 43 -25.48 9.03 1.22
C VAL A 43 -26.23 7.90 0.50
N THR A 44 -26.80 8.21 -0.66
CA THR A 44 -27.49 7.20 -1.45
C THR A 44 -26.45 6.35 -2.14
N VAL A 45 -26.69 5.03 -2.15
CA VAL A 45 -25.78 4.08 -2.80
C VAL A 45 -25.50 4.48 -4.26
N ASP A 46 -26.50 5.01 -4.96
CA ASP A 46 -26.37 5.46 -6.34
C ASP A 46 -25.42 6.66 -6.50
N ALA A 47 -25.45 7.62 -5.58
CA ALA A 47 -24.52 8.75 -5.60
C ALA A 47 -23.06 8.30 -5.39
N VAL A 48 -22.84 7.35 -4.46
CA VAL A 48 -21.52 6.76 -4.22
C VAL A 48 -21.03 6.00 -5.44
N ILE A 49 -21.87 5.16 -6.05
CA ILE A 49 -21.49 4.38 -7.24
C ILE A 49 -21.10 5.30 -8.40
N LYS A 50 -21.82 6.40 -8.59
CA LYS A 50 -21.49 7.38 -9.63
C LYS A 50 -20.11 7.99 -9.40
N VAL A 51 -19.86 8.55 -8.21
CA VAL A 51 -18.57 9.18 -7.87
C VAL A 51 -17.43 8.14 -7.94
N LEU A 52 -17.67 6.92 -7.46
CA LEU A 52 -16.71 5.82 -7.52
C LEU A 52 -16.34 5.46 -8.97
N THR A 53 -17.32 5.43 -9.88
CA THR A 53 -17.09 5.13 -11.30
C THR A 53 -16.32 6.25 -11.99
N GLU A 54 -16.65 7.51 -11.71
CA GLU A 54 -15.89 8.68 -12.21
C GLU A 54 -14.45 8.66 -11.70
N ASN A 55 -14.27 8.40 -10.40
CA ASN A 55 -12.96 8.24 -9.77
C ASN A 55 -12.16 7.09 -10.39
N ALA A 56 -12.78 5.96 -10.74
CA ALA A 56 -12.09 4.87 -11.41
C ALA A 56 -11.49 5.29 -12.77
N GLY A 57 -12.18 6.16 -13.52
CA GLY A 57 -11.66 6.75 -14.76
C GLY A 57 -10.42 7.62 -14.51
N HIS A 58 -10.44 8.43 -13.45
CA HIS A 58 -9.30 9.26 -13.05
C HIS A 58 -8.11 8.41 -12.55
N ALA A 59 -8.37 7.38 -11.75
CA ALA A 59 -7.35 6.45 -11.26
C ALA A 59 -6.62 5.77 -12.41
N ARG A 60 -7.34 5.24 -13.41
CA ARG A 60 -6.71 4.61 -14.59
C ARG A 60 -5.77 5.58 -15.31
N LYS A 61 -6.23 6.81 -15.57
CA LYS A 61 -5.40 7.85 -16.19
C LYS A 61 -4.19 8.22 -15.34
N LEU A 62 -4.34 8.24 -14.02
CA LEU A 62 -3.22 8.48 -13.09
C LEU A 62 -2.19 7.36 -13.18
N VAL A 63 -2.61 6.10 -13.06
CA VAL A 63 -1.70 4.94 -13.10
C VAL A 63 -0.92 4.90 -14.41
N CYS A 64 -1.57 5.11 -15.56
CA CYS A 64 -0.89 5.17 -16.85
C CYS A 64 0.19 6.27 -16.90
N ARG A 65 -0.09 7.46 -16.36
CA ARG A 65 0.86 8.58 -16.33
C ARG A 65 2.00 8.38 -15.33
N VAL A 66 1.73 7.74 -14.20
CA VAL A 66 2.76 7.43 -13.21
C VAL A 66 3.69 6.33 -13.72
N ALA A 67 3.14 5.27 -14.32
CA ALA A 67 3.93 4.17 -14.87
C ALA A 67 4.93 4.66 -15.94
N THR A 68 4.52 5.57 -16.84
CA THR A 68 5.43 6.13 -17.84
C THR A 68 6.52 7.01 -17.24
N ARG A 69 6.27 7.68 -16.11
CA ARG A 69 7.26 8.50 -15.40
C ARG A 69 8.26 7.68 -14.58
N LEU A 70 7.82 6.57 -13.99
CA LEU A 70 8.70 5.69 -13.22
C LEU A 70 9.71 4.96 -14.14
N GLY A 71 9.33 4.70 -15.38
CA GLY A 71 10.19 4.04 -16.36
C GLY A 71 10.37 2.53 -16.09
N PRO A 72 11.08 1.82 -16.97
CA PRO A 72 11.22 0.36 -16.88
C PRO A 72 12.28 -0.08 -15.87
N VAL A 73 13.21 0.81 -15.50
CA VAL A 73 14.30 0.51 -14.57
C VAL A 73 14.04 1.21 -13.25
N ARG A 74 13.93 0.43 -12.18
CA ARG A 74 13.84 0.96 -10.83
C ARG A 74 15.24 1.28 -10.30
N THR A 75 15.44 2.52 -9.85
CA THR A 75 16.59 2.90 -9.04
C THR A 75 16.26 2.78 -7.55
N PRO A 76 17.24 2.45 -6.68
CA PRO A 76 17.00 2.40 -5.24
C PRO A 76 16.45 3.72 -4.69
N SER A 77 15.56 3.63 -3.71
CA SER A 77 15.04 4.81 -3.02
C SER A 77 16.16 5.45 -2.18
N PRO A 78 16.27 6.79 -2.15
CA PRO A 78 17.14 7.49 -1.19
C PRO A 78 16.80 7.16 0.27
N LEU A 79 15.59 6.67 0.54
CA LEU A 79 15.13 6.27 1.87
C LEU A 79 15.55 4.84 2.25
N GLY A 80 16.23 4.10 1.37
CA GLY A 80 16.73 2.75 1.64
C GLY A 80 15.61 1.71 1.87
N ILE A 81 14.45 1.88 1.23
CA ILE A 81 13.28 1.01 1.40
C ILE A 81 13.60 -0.44 1.04
N GLU A 82 14.49 -0.64 0.07
CA GLU A 82 14.99 -1.91 -0.45
C GLU A 82 15.78 -2.75 0.57
N HIS A 83 16.17 -2.15 1.70
CA HIS A 83 17.03 -2.76 2.70
C HIS A 83 16.49 -2.70 4.13
N VAL A 84 15.21 -2.34 4.30
CA VAL A 84 14.61 -2.15 5.63
C VAL A 84 14.67 -3.42 6.50
N LEU A 85 14.64 -4.61 5.89
CA LEU A 85 14.71 -5.87 6.63
C LEU A 85 16.10 -6.15 7.24
N ASP A 86 17.16 -5.47 6.77
CA ASP A 86 18.52 -5.65 7.30
C ASP A 86 18.63 -5.30 8.79
N ALA A 87 17.78 -4.37 9.25
CA ALA A 87 17.71 -3.97 10.66
C ALA A 87 16.43 -4.43 11.38
N ALA A 88 15.44 -4.97 10.67
CA ALA A 88 14.15 -5.33 11.24
C ALA A 88 14.04 -6.82 11.64
N LEU A 89 14.90 -7.69 11.10
CA LEU A 89 14.91 -9.12 11.46
C LEU A 89 15.69 -9.37 12.76
N ILE A 90 14.94 -9.67 13.82
CA ILE A 90 15.52 -9.95 15.15
C ILE A 90 15.83 -11.46 15.33
N THR A 91 15.14 -12.33 14.60
CA THR A 91 15.31 -13.79 14.77
C THR A 91 16.68 -14.23 14.26
N ALA A 92 17.53 -14.72 15.18
CA ALA A 92 18.87 -15.19 14.87
C ALA A 92 18.86 -16.33 13.84
N PRO A 93 19.80 -16.39 12.89
CA PRO A 93 19.82 -17.38 11.80
C PRO A 93 19.60 -18.82 12.24
N GLU A 94 20.26 -19.24 13.32
CA GLU A 94 20.21 -20.58 13.90
C GLU A 94 18.89 -20.94 14.58
N LYS A 95 17.99 -19.96 14.76
CA LYS A 95 16.65 -20.14 15.36
C LYS A 95 15.53 -20.09 14.34
N ARG A 96 15.84 -19.96 13.04
CA ARG A 96 14.84 -19.86 11.98
C ARG A 96 14.37 -21.25 11.55
N ASP A 97 13.08 -21.49 11.65
CA ASP A 97 12.45 -22.72 11.15
C ASP A 97 12.52 -22.77 9.61
N PRO A 98 13.11 -23.83 9.01
CA PRO A 98 13.21 -23.99 7.56
C PRO A 98 11.86 -23.93 6.82
N ALA A 99 10.77 -24.41 7.43
CA ALA A 99 9.44 -24.36 6.82
C ALA A 99 8.91 -22.92 6.77
N VAL A 100 9.19 -22.12 7.80
CA VAL A 100 8.78 -20.71 7.86
C VAL A 100 9.60 -19.87 6.88
N THR A 101 10.91 -20.10 6.79
CA THR A 101 11.76 -19.37 5.83
C THR A 101 11.38 -19.67 4.39
N ALA A 102 11.08 -20.93 4.06
CA ALA A 102 10.57 -21.31 2.74
C ALA A 102 9.25 -20.60 2.41
N ARG A 103 8.34 -20.47 3.39
CA ARG A 103 7.06 -19.79 3.20
C ARG A 103 7.21 -18.27 2.99
N LEU A 104 8.28 -17.67 3.51
CA LEU A 104 8.58 -16.24 3.40
C LEU A 104 9.46 -15.87 2.21
N ASP A 105 9.78 -16.81 1.31
CA ASP A 105 10.74 -16.57 0.22
C ASP A 105 10.37 -15.36 -0.66
N ALA A 106 9.09 -15.21 -0.99
CA ALA A 106 8.62 -14.11 -1.84
C ALA A 106 8.67 -12.73 -1.15
N VAL A 107 8.73 -12.68 0.18
CA VAL A 107 8.65 -11.44 0.97
C VAL A 107 10.01 -11.04 1.51
N ALA A 108 10.74 -11.98 2.10
CA ALA A 108 12.00 -11.74 2.81
C ALA A 108 13.17 -12.58 2.24
N GLY A 109 13.02 -13.16 1.04
CA GLY A 109 14.02 -14.05 0.45
C GLY A 109 15.42 -13.45 0.37
N ARG A 110 15.55 -12.14 0.12
CA ARG A 110 16.85 -11.42 0.09
C ARG A 110 17.66 -11.58 1.37
N VAL A 111 17.00 -11.54 2.52
CA VAL A 111 17.62 -11.56 3.85
C VAL A 111 17.61 -12.94 4.50
N LEU A 112 16.71 -13.83 4.06
CA LEU A 112 16.59 -15.19 4.60
C LEU A 112 17.43 -16.24 3.85
N LYS A 113 17.85 -15.96 2.61
CA LYS A 113 18.75 -16.83 1.82
C LYS A 113 20.25 -16.57 2.09
N ARG A 114 20.58 -15.63 2.97
CA ARG A 114 21.94 -15.31 3.39
C ARG A 114 22.43 -16.23 4.50
#